data_AF-A0A839RZZ9-F1
#
_entry.id   AF-A0A839RZZ9-F1
#
_cell.length_a   1.000
_cell.length_b   1.000
_cell.length_c   1.000
_cell.angle_alpha   90.00
_cell.angle_beta   90.00
_cell.angle_gamma   90.00
#
_symmetry.space_group_name_H-M   'P 1'
#
loop_
_entity.id
_entity.type
_entity.pdbx_description
1 polymer ?
#
loop_
_entity_poly.entity_id
_entity_poly.type
_entity_poly.pdbx_seq_one_letter_code
_entity_poly.pdbx_strand_id
1 'polypeptide(L)'
;MTHKSARDQLDLFGNSTGGGLAPVTQSSRQCPPTRGRTRKTPSAAASVAKDVLAEVQLGQFGLLDDTDTVVVIDPEGHMKTALDGDLVHHLITQKYVQRCPARDTFTGRTGRGNRPVLPLRLTISGRRMLQKWSALGPVGDGR
;
A
#
# COMPACT_ATOMS: atom_id res chain seq x y z
N MET A 1 -19.63 56.28 23.76
CA MET A 1 -18.53 55.32 24.01
C MET A 1 -18.43 54.39 22.81
N THR A 2 -17.26 54.33 22.18
CA THR A 2 -16.84 53.48 21.04
C THR A 2 -16.89 51.98 21.42
N HIS A 3 -17.12 50.97 20.55
CA HIS A 3 -16.36 50.54 19.37
C HIS A 3 -17.16 49.47 18.55
N LYS A 4 -17.18 49.59 17.23
CA LYS A 4 -16.55 48.72 16.19
C LYS A 4 -17.43 47.67 15.49
N SER A 5 -17.73 48.02 14.24
CA SER A 5 -17.47 47.26 13.00
C SER A 5 -18.21 45.94 12.74
N ALA A 6 -19.14 46.06 11.78
CA ALA A 6 -19.75 45.03 10.97
C ALA A 6 -18.74 44.13 10.23
N ARG A 7 -19.16 42.88 9.97
CA ARG A 7 -19.09 42.28 8.63
C ARG A 7 -19.79 40.92 8.57
N ASP A 8 -20.56 40.77 7.49
CA ASP A 8 -21.02 39.53 6.88
C ASP A 8 -22.26 38.85 7.48
N GLN A 9 -23.38 39.48 7.13
CA GLN A 9 -24.66 38.83 6.83
C GLN A 9 -24.44 37.62 5.90
N LEU A 10 -24.88 36.44 6.34
CA LEU A 10 -25.21 35.33 5.45
C LEU A 10 -26.74 35.23 5.43
N ASP A 11 -27.35 35.88 4.45
CA ASP A 11 -28.76 35.63 4.16
C ASP A 11 -28.84 34.53 3.09
N LEU A 12 -29.25 33.37 3.57
CA LEU A 12 -29.24 32.09 2.90
C LEU A 12 -30.70 31.79 2.55
N PHE A 13 -31.01 31.85 1.26
CA PHE A 13 -32.25 31.40 0.60
C PHE A 13 -33.42 32.39 0.45
N GLY A 14 -33.52 32.94 -0.77
CA GLY A 14 -34.78 32.97 -1.54
C GLY A 14 -35.46 34.34 -1.67
N ASN A 15 -35.46 34.96 -2.86
CA ASN A 15 -36.47 34.74 -3.91
C ASN A 15 -36.35 35.77 -5.05
N SER A 16 -36.41 35.25 -6.27
CA SER A 16 -37.12 35.76 -7.46
C SER A 16 -37.48 37.26 -7.52
N THR A 17 -36.96 37.97 -8.53
CA THR A 17 -37.69 38.43 -9.75
C THR A 17 -37.03 39.69 -10.32
N GLY A 18 -36.64 39.66 -11.59
CA GLY A 18 -36.56 40.88 -12.41
C GLY A 18 -35.25 41.12 -13.16
N GLY A 19 -35.30 40.97 -14.49
CA GLY A 19 -34.64 41.91 -15.39
C GLY A 19 -33.40 41.43 -16.15
N GLY A 20 -33.63 40.88 -17.35
CA GLY A 20 -32.98 41.41 -18.56
C GLY A 20 -31.67 40.78 -19.04
N LEU A 21 -31.72 40.38 -20.32
CA LEU A 21 -30.61 40.17 -21.28
C LEU A 21 -29.99 38.76 -21.34
N ALA A 22 -30.45 37.99 -22.32
CA ALA A 22 -29.65 36.96 -23.01
C ALA A 22 -28.97 37.60 -24.24
N PRO A 23 -28.01 36.96 -24.96
CA PRO A 23 -27.41 35.64 -24.73
C PRO A 23 -25.85 35.65 -24.81
N VAL A 24 -25.18 34.72 -24.14
CA VAL A 24 -23.83 34.29 -24.56
C VAL A 24 -23.74 32.77 -24.46
N THR A 25 -23.63 32.15 -25.63
CA THR A 25 -23.35 30.73 -25.83
C THR A 25 -21.98 30.39 -25.23
N GLN A 26 -21.95 29.80 -24.03
CA GLN A 26 -20.75 29.15 -23.50
C GLN A 26 -20.94 27.64 -23.58
N SER A 27 -20.27 27.04 -24.57
CA SER A 27 -20.09 25.59 -24.71
C SER A 27 -19.32 25.07 -23.49
N SER A 28 -20.05 24.64 -22.47
CA SER A 28 -19.49 24.03 -21.27
C SER A 28 -19.21 22.55 -21.52
N ARG A 29 -18.15 22.25 -22.28
CA ARG A 29 -17.45 20.96 -22.12
C ARG A 29 -16.68 21.02 -20.81
N GLN A 30 -17.41 20.91 -19.72
CA GLN A 30 -16.88 20.87 -18.37
C GLN A 30 -16.28 19.48 -18.17
N CYS A 31 -14.99 19.35 -18.51
CA CYS A 31 -14.20 18.19 -18.10
C CYS A 31 -14.30 18.09 -16.57
N PRO A 32 -14.69 16.93 -15.99
CA PRO A 32 -14.74 16.79 -14.54
C PRO A 32 -13.35 17.08 -13.95
N PRO A 33 -13.26 17.73 -12.79
CA PRO A 33 -11.97 18.07 -12.20
C PRO A 33 -11.18 16.79 -12.01
N THR A 34 -9.98 16.75 -12.61
CA THR A 34 -9.01 15.67 -12.43
C THR A 34 -8.83 15.49 -10.93
N ARG A 35 -9.40 14.42 -10.36
CA ARG A 35 -9.23 14.07 -8.95
C ARG A 35 -7.73 14.07 -8.71
N GLY A 36 -7.26 15.05 -7.94
CA GLY A 36 -5.85 15.23 -7.66
C GLY A 36 -5.32 13.94 -7.09
N ARG A 37 -4.61 13.16 -7.92
CA ARG A 37 -3.90 11.98 -7.45
C ARG A 37 -2.73 12.55 -6.67
N THR A 38 -2.91 12.67 -5.35
CA THR A 38 -1.81 12.91 -4.42
C THR A 38 -0.70 11.93 -4.77
N ARG A 39 0.35 12.43 -5.42
CA ARG A 39 1.59 11.69 -5.61
C ARG A 39 2.18 11.57 -4.21
N LYS A 40 1.82 10.50 -3.51
CA LYS A 40 2.55 10.10 -2.32
C LYS A 40 3.97 9.83 -2.78
N THR A 41 4.91 10.60 -2.25
CA THR A 41 6.35 10.34 -2.32
C THR A 41 6.57 8.86 -2.05
N PRO A 42 7.44 8.14 -2.79
CA PRO A 42 7.75 6.77 -2.44
C PRO A 42 8.30 6.77 -1.01
N SER A 43 7.46 6.35 -0.06
CA SER A 43 7.87 6.14 1.32
C SER A 43 8.96 5.07 1.28
N ALA A 44 9.97 5.16 2.16
CA ALA A 44 10.96 4.10 2.35
C ALA A 44 10.27 2.72 2.49
N ALA A 45 9.05 2.69 3.02
CA ALA A 45 8.20 1.50 3.10
C ALA A 45 7.91 0.82 1.74
N ALA A 46 7.88 1.55 0.62
CA ALA A 46 7.65 0.97 -0.70
C ALA A 46 8.90 0.23 -1.23
N SER A 47 10.09 0.75 -0.94
CA SER A 47 11.35 0.06 -1.25
C SER A 47 11.48 -1.21 -0.40
N VAL A 48 11.26 -1.10 0.92
CA VAL A 48 11.28 -2.26 1.82
C VAL A 48 10.23 -3.30 1.41
N ALA A 49 9.02 -2.88 1.02
CA ALA A 49 8.00 -3.80 0.53
C ALA A 49 8.40 -4.50 -0.77
N LYS A 50 9.15 -3.84 -1.66
CA LYS A 50 9.70 -4.48 -2.86
C LYS A 50 10.70 -5.56 -2.50
N ASP A 51 11.60 -5.27 -1.55
CA ASP A 51 12.63 -6.22 -1.10
C ASP A 51 11.99 -7.44 -0.42
N VAL A 52 11.03 -7.22 0.47
CA VAL A 52 10.24 -8.29 1.10
C VAL A 52 9.51 -9.15 0.05
N LEU A 53 8.89 -8.54 -0.96
CA LEU A 53 8.24 -9.30 -2.03
C LEU A 53 9.24 -10.13 -2.85
N ALA A 54 10.47 -9.62 -3.06
CA ALA A 54 11.53 -10.36 -3.74
C ALA A 54 12.03 -11.55 -2.90
N GLU A 55 12.24 -11.35 -1.60
CA GLU A 55 12.64 -12.41 -0.66
C GLU A 55 11.54 -13.49 -0.50
N VAL A 56 10.26 -13.10 -0.50
CA VAL A 56 9.14 -14.06 -0.54
C VAL A 56 9.15 -14.87 -1.85
N GLN A 57 9.55 -14.27 -2.98
CA GLN A 57 9.71 -15.00 -4.24
C GLN A 57 10.81 -16.06 -4.15
N LEU A 58 11.88 -15.77 -3.41
CA LEU A 58 13.00 -16.68 -3.17
C LEU A 58 12.66 -17.78 -2.13
N GLY A 59 11.48 -17.72 -1.50
CA GLY A 59 11.06 -18.70 -0.49
C GLY A 59 11.74 -18.52 0.86
N GLN A 60 12.33 -17.35 1.11
CA GLN A 60 13.06 -17.05 2.34
C GLN A 60 12.14 -16.62 3.49
N PHE A 61 10.83 -16.50 3.26
CA PHE A 61 9.87 -16.14 4.30
C PHE A 61 8.89 -17.28 4.59
N GLY A 62 8.56 -17.44 5.86
CA GLY A 62 7.57 -18.37 6.35
C GLY A 62 6.78 -17.84 7.54
N LEU A 63 5.75 -18.57 7.92
CA LEU A 63 4.97 -18.36 9.13
C LEU A 63 5.10 -19.56 10.05
N LEU A 64 5.31 -19.31 11.33
CA LEU A 64 5.20 -20.36 12.35
C LEU A 64 3.73 -20.79 12.48
N ASP A 65 3.47 -22.09 12.39
CA ASP A 65 2.10 -22.64 12.44
C ASP A 65 1.39 -22.33 13.77
N ASP A 66 2.13 -22.40 14.89
CA ASP A 66 1.59 -22.22 16.25
C ASP A 66 1.20 -20.76 16.58
N THR A 67 1.96 -19.79 16.08
CA THR A 67 1.93 -18.39 16.57
C THR A 67 1.71 -17.35 15.47
N ASP A 68 1.53 -17.80 14.22
CA ASP A 68 1.41 -16.93 13.04
C ASP A 68 2.56 -15.90 12.94
N THR A 69 3.71 -16.22 13.52
CA THR A 69 4.87 -15.31 13.57
C THR A 69 5.66 -15.43 12.29
N VAL A 70 5.95 -14.30 11.66
CA VAL A 70 6.74 -14.25 10.43
C VAL A 70 8.22 -14.54 10.75
N VAL A 71 8.79 -15.50 10.03
CA VAL A 71 10.18 -15.89 10.12
C VAL A 71 10.88 -15.77 8.78
N VAL A 72 12.16 -15.42 8.84
CA VAL A 72 13.10 -15.50 7.72
C VAL A 72 13.86 -16.82 7.83
N ILE A 73 14.00 -17.49 6.70
CA ILE A 73 14.63 -18.80 6.55
C ILE A 73 15.96 -18.59 5.84
N ASP A 74 17.05 -18.84 6.56
CA ASP A 74 18.40 -18.84 6.02
C ASP A 74 18.58 -20.08 5.11
N PRO A 75 19.47 -20.03 4.10
CA PRO A 75 19.70 -21.16 3.19
C PRO A 75 20.20 -22.43 3.91
N GLU A 76 20.81 -22.30 5.08
CA GLU A 76 21.23 -23.40 5.94
C GLU A 76 20.06 -24.02 6.76
N GLY A 77 18.84 -23.51 6.61
CA GLY A 77 17.64 -24.00 7.30
C GLY A 77 17.45 -23.46 8.72
N HIS A 78 18.23 -22.44 9.10
CA HIS A 78 18.03 -21.68 10.33
C HIS A 78 16.92 -20.66 10.15
N MET A 79 16.17 -20.41 11.21
CA MET A 79 15.04 -19.48 11.18
C MET A 79 15.21 -18.39 12.22
N LYS A 80 14.98 -17.16 11.80
CA LYS A 80 15.02 -15.95 12.64
C LYS A 80 13.69 -15.22 12.54
N THR A 81 13.29 -14.55 13.61
CA THR A 81 12.10 -13.69 13.58
C THR A 81 12.34 -12.54 12.60
N ALA A 82 11.39 -12.31 11.70
CA ALA A 82 11.48 -11.20 10.77
C ALA A 82 11.34 -9.86 11.50
N LEU A 83 12.18 -8.89 11.17
CA LEU A 83 12.04 -7.52 11.67
C LEU A 83 10.80 -6.83 11.05
N ASP A 84 10.51 -7.12 9.79
CA ASP A 84 9.41 -6.54 9.02
C ASP A 84 8.11 -7.37 9.08
N GLY A 85 7.86 -8.05 10.20
CA GLY A 85 6.69 -8.93 10.36
C GLY A 85 5.36 -8.23 10.07
N ASP A 86 5.17 -7.01 10.58
CA ASP A 86 3.95 -6.22 10.37
C ASP A 86 3.71 -5.89 8.89
N LEU A 87 4.79 -5.61 8.14
CA LEU A 87 4.71 -5.34 6.71
C LEU A 87 4.29 -6.60 5.94
N VAL A 88 4.82 -7.76 6.31
CA VAL A 88 4.43 -9.04 5.72
C VAL A 88 2.96 -9.35 6.01
N HIS A 89 2.50 -9.14 7.24
CA HIS A 89 1.08 -9.29 7.59
C HIS A 89 0.19 -8.33 6.78
N HIS A 90 0.65 -7.11 6.55
CA HIS A 90 -0.06 -6.17 5.67
C HIS A 90 -0.12 -6.69 4.23
N LEU A 91 0.98 -7.20 3.66
CA LEU A 91 1.03 -7.77 2.31
C LEU A 91 0.14 -9.03 2.15
N ILE A 92 0.03 -9.84 3.20
CA ILE A 92 -0.91 -10.97 3.27
C ILE A 92 -2.35 -10.46 3.24
N THR A 93 -2.67 -9.44 4.04
CA THR A 93 -4.00 -8.82 4.10
C THR A 93 -4.40 -8.24 2.74
N GLN A 94 -3.46 -7.59 2.06
CA GLN A 94 -3.63 -7.02 0.72
C GLN A 94 -3.63 -8.08 -0.42
N LYS A 95 -3.52 -9.37 -0.09
CA LYS A 95 -3.52 -10.49 -1.05
C LYS A 95 -2.37 -10.47 -2.06
N TYR A 96 -1.26 -9.82 -1.74
CA TYR A 96 -0.02 -9.90 -2.52
C TYR A 96 0.80 -11.13 -2.16
N VAL A 97 0.72 -11.53 -0.89
CA VAL A 97 1.34 -12.75 -0.35
C VAL A 97 0.24 -13.68 0.13
N GLN A 98 0.43 -14.98 -0.04
CA GLN A 98 -0.48 -16.01 0.40
C GLN A 98 0.27 -17.06 1.22
N ARG A 99 -0.41 -17.57 2.25
CA ARG A 99 0.04 -18.70 3.05
C ARG A 99 -0.13 -19.98 2.24
N CYS A 100 0.89 -20.82 2.21
CA CYS A 100 0.73 -22.15 1.65
C CYS A 100 -0.27 -22.99 2.46
N PRO A 101 -0.96 -23.95 1.83
CA PRO A 101 -1.78 -24.90 2.56
C PRO A 101 -0.92 -25.71 3.55
N ALA A 102 -1.53 -26.16 4.65
CA ALA A 102 -0.84 -26.90 5.71
C ALA A 102 -0.13 -28.20 5.26
N ARG A 103 -0.41 -28.68 4.05
CA ARG A 103 0.29 -29.84 3.47
C ARG A 103 1.72 -29.53 3.01
N ASP A 104 2.03 -28.25 2.79
CA ASP A 104 3.34 -27.77 2.35
C ASP A 104 4.20 -27.28 3.55
N THR A 105 3.83 -27.61 4.80
CA THR A 105 4.64 -27.28 5.97
C THR A 105 5.96 -28.03 5.95
N PHE A 106 7.05 -27.34 6.29
CA PHE A 106 8.35 -27.96 6.54
C PHE A 106 8.82 -27.65 7.96
N THR A 107 9.70 -28.48 8.51
CA THR A 107 10.30 -28.23 9.83
C THR A 107 11.61 -27.48 9.69
N GLY A 108 11.73 -26.30 10.29
CA GLY A 108 12.98 -25.56 10.34
C GLY A 108 13.57 -25.48 11.76
N ARG A 109 14.84 -25.09 11.85
CA ARG A 109 15.56 -24.95 13.12
C ARG A 109 15.45 -23.53 13.66
N THR A 110 14.84 -23.40 14.84
CA THR A 110 14.92 -22.19 15.67
C THR A 110 15.85 -22.44 16.87
N GLY A 111 16.31 -21.39 17.54
CA GLY A 111 17.13 -21.52 18.76
C GLY A 111 16.45 -22.33 19.88
N ARG A 112 15.14 -22.54 19.80
CA ARG A 112 14.33 -23.35 20.73
C ARG A 112 14.02 -24.78 20.23
N GLY A 113 14.62 -25.22 19.13
CA GLY A 113 14.40 -26.55 18.54
C GLY A 113 13.77 -26.51 17.14
N ASN A 114 13.23 -27.64 16.69
CA ASN A 114 12.56 -27.72 15.39
C ASN A 114 11.10 -27.26 15.51
N ARG A 115 10.64 -26.41 14.59
CA ARG A 115 9.24 -25.93 14.55
C ARG A 115 8.65 -26.08 13.13
N PRO A 116 7.36 -26.40 13.01
CA PRO A 116 6.67 -26.42 11.73
C PRO A 116 6.51 -24.99 11.20
N VAL A 117 6.83 -24.80 9.93
CA VAL A 117 6.75 -23.52 9.23
C VAL A 117 6.00 -23.68 7.92
N LEU A 118 5.08 -22.75 7.70
CA LEU A 118 4.31 -22.57 6.49
C LEU A 118 5.08 -21.60 5.57
N PRO A 119 5.62 -22.06 4.43
CA PRO A 119 6.27 -21.16 3.50
C PRO A 119 5.27 -20.15 2.93
N LEU A 120 5.71 -18.90 2.76
CA LEU A 120 4.93 -17.88 2.08
C LEU A 120 5.15 -17.96 0.57
N ARG A 121 4.11 -17.69 -0.20
CA ARG A 121 4.18 -17.61 -1.67
C ARG A 121 3.58 -16.32 -2.18
N LEU A 122 4.16 -15.80 -3.25
CA LEU A 122 3.56 -14.67 -3.98
C LEU A 122 2.30 -15.11 -4.72
N THR A 123 1.27 -14.26 -4.67
CA THR A 123 0.09 -14.39 -5.54
C THR A 123 0.40 -13.87 -6.95
N ILE A 124 -0.53 -14.08 -7.88
CA ILE A 124 -0.43 -13.48 -9.23
C ILE A 124 -0.34 -11.96 -9.14
N SER A 125 -1.13 -11.35 -8.25
CA SER A 125 -1.11 -9.90 -8.00
C SER A 125 0.21 -9.45 -7.39
N GLY A 126 0.76 -10.21 -6.43
CA GLY A 126 2.07 -9.92 -5.83
C GLY A 126 3.21 -9.96 -6.84
N ARG A 127 3.23 -10.98 -7.71
CA ARG A 127 4.21 -11.07 -8.81
C ARG A 127 4.11 -9.89 -9.77
N ARG A 128 2.89 -9.50 -10.17
CA ARG A 128 2.68 -8.33 -11.04
C ARG A 128 3.13 -7.03 -10.37
N MET A 129 2.89 -6.88 -9.07
CA MET A 129 3.34 -5.72 -8.31
C MET A 129 4.87 -5.65 -8.23
N LEU A 130 5.52 -6.77 -7.94
CA LEU A 130 6.97 -6.86 -7.90
C LEU A 130 7.58 -6.50 -9.27
N GLN A 131 7.06 -7.06 -10.37
CA GLN A 131 7.50 -6.72 -11.73
C GLN A 131 7.33 -5.24 -12.05
N LYS A 132 6.21 -4.63 -11.61
CA LYS A 132 5.96 -3.21 -11.81
C LYS A 132 6.97 -2.36 -11.05
N TRP A 133 7.30 -2.72 -9.81
CA TRP A 133 8.26 -1.99 -8.98
C TRP A 133 9.72 -2.27 -9.34
N SER A 134 10.02 -3.41 -9.95
CA SER A 134 11.34 -3.69 -10.53
C SER A 134 11.58 -2.88 -11.80
N ALA A 135 10.53 -2.63 -12.59
CA ALA A 135 10.60 -1.82 -13.82
C ALA A 135 10.68 -0.31 -13.55
N LEU A 136 10.32 0.15 -12.35
CA LEU A 136 10.59 1.51 -11.90
C LEU A 136 12.08 1.61 -11.56
N GLY A 137 12.90 1.91 -12.58
CA GLY A 137 14.30 2.26 -12.38
C GLY A 137 14.45 3.47 -11.45
N PRO A 138 15.66 3.72 -10.91
CA PRO A 138 15.91 4.88 -10.07
C PRO A 138 15.54 6.15 -10.85
N VAL A 139 14.54 6.89 -10.35
CA VAL A 139 14.17 8.20 -10.89
C VAL A 139 15.31 9.15 -10.52
N GLY A 140 16.36 9.22 -11.35
CA GLY A 140 17.51 10.07 -11.03
C GLY A 140 18.70 10.04 -11.99
N ASP A 141 18.86 9.07 -12.88
CA ASP A 141 20.06 8.97 -13.74
C ASP A 141 19.80 9.52 -15.16
N GLY A 142 19.28 10.74 -15.20
CA GLY A 142 18.93 11.45 -16.43
C GLY A 142 19.25 12.93 -16.29
N ARG A 143 20.53 13.25 -16.12
CA ARG A 143 21.09 14.59 -16.31
C ARG A 143 22.46 14.47 -16.97
#